data_AF-A0A368NDM2-F1
#
_entry.id   AF-A0A368NDM2-F1
#
_cell.length_a   1.000
_cell.length_b   1.000
_cell.length_c   1.000
_cell.angle_alpha   90.00
_cell.angle_beta   90.00
_cell.angle_gamma   90.00
#
_symmetry.space_group_name_H-M   'P 1'
#
loop_
_entity.id
_entity.type
_entity.pdbx_description
1 polymer ?
#
loop_
_entity_poly.entity_id
_entity_poly.type
_entity_poly.pdbx_seq_one_letter_code
_entity_poly.pdbx_strand_id
1 'polypeptide(L)'
;MVRDPLSGDDPPDLQSVLDALDDPDCRTIIEHLDEPMTANEVSEECDIPMSTTYRKLDLLTEASLLAEGTEIRTDGHHATRYRVDFEAVEIGLTAERVLDISIDRPSRATDERLASLWGEVRKET
;
A
#
# COMPACT_ATOMS: atom_id res chain seq x y z
N MET A 1 -0.69 23.79 -6.10
CA MET A 1 -0.99 22.36 -6.21
C MET A 1 -2.16 22.11 -5.27
N VAL A 2 -3.33 21.80 -5.83
CA VAL A 2 -4.58 21.72 -5.07
C VAL A 2 -4.67 20.33 -4.46
N ARG A 3 -4.63 20.26 -3.12
CA ARG A 3 -4.91 19.04 -2.36
C ARG A 3 -6.32 18.57 -2.65
N ASP A 4 -6.50 17.31 -3.02
CA ASP A 4 -7.81 16.67 -3.05
C ASP A 4 -8.27 16.44 -1.60
N PRO A 5 -9.34 17.11 -1.12
CA PRO A 5 -9.78 16.99 0.27
C PRO A 5 -10.46 15.65 0.60
N LEU A 6 -10.59 14.74 -0.37
CA LEU A 6 -11.36 13.49 -0.22
C LEU A 6 -10.51 12.25 0.06
N SER A 7 -9.18 12.37 0.11
CA SER A 7 -8.32 11.29 0.59
C SER A 7 -8.36 11.33 2.12
N GLY A 8 -9.30 10.62 2.73
CA GLY A 8 -9.50 10.55 4.19
C GLY A 8 -8.40 9.84 4.98
N ASP A 9 -7.21 9.71 4.39
CA ASP A 9 -6.02 9.17 5.04
C ASP A 9 -5.17 10.37 5.49
N ASP A 10 -4.85 10.44 6.78
CA ASP A 10 -3.83 11.38 7.25
C ASP A 10 -2.54 11.14 6.45
N PRO A 11 -1.83 12.21 6.03
CA PRO A 11 -0.59 12.04 5.29
C PRO A 11 0.38 11.18 6.12
N PRO A 12 1.03 10.18 5.50
CA PRO A 12 1.91 9.28 6.22
C PRO A 12 3.03 10.07 6.89
N ASP A 13 3.46 9.60 8.05
CA ASP A 13 4.56 10.23 8.77
C ASP A 13 5.86 10.17 7.94
N LEU A 14 6.54 11.31 7.82
CA LEU A 14 7.77 11.44 7.04
C LEU A 14 8.82 10.42 7.49
N GLN A 15 8.98 10.22 8.80
CA GLN A 15 10.00 9.33 9.32
C GLN A 15 9.68 7.88 8.96
N SER A 16 8.42 7.45 9.10
CA SER A 16 8.00 6.10 8.71
C SER A 16 8.30 5.79 7.24
N VAL A 17 8.03 6.73 6.33
CA VAL A 17 8.34 6.54 4.90
C VAL A 17 9.84 6.49 4.64
N LEU A 18 10.62 7.36 5.28
CA LEU A 18 12.07 7.36 5.13
C LEU A 18 12.71 6.08 5.70
N ASP A 19 12.27 5.62 6.86
CA ASP A 19 12.75 4.38 7.49
C ASP A 19 12.46 3.17 6.60
N ALA A 20 11.27 3.13 5.98
CA ALA A 20 10.91 2.08 5.04
C ALA A 20 11.76 2.13 3.76
N LEU A 21 12.00 3.31 3.19
CA LEU A 21 12.75 3.45 1.93
C LEU A 21 14.27 3.35 2.09
N ASP A 22 14.82 3.63 3.27
CA ASP A 22 16.24 3.39 3.58
C ASP A 22 16.56 1.89 3.61
N ASP A 23 15.60 1.08 4.07
CA ASP A 23 15.74 -0.36 4.23
C ASP A 23 15.84 -1.09 2.87
N PRO A 24 16.93 -1.84 2.61
CA PRO A 24 17.13 -2.50 1.33
C PRO A 24 16.14 -3.65 1.10
N ASP A 25 15.73 -4.37 2.14
CA ASP A 25 14.76 -5.46 2.00
C ASP A 25 13.38 -4.90 1.63
N CYS A 26 13.01 -3.75 2.17
CA CYS A 26 11.77 -3.06 1.80
C CYS A 26 11.76 -2.63 0.33
N ARG A 27 12.87 -2.08 -0.17
CA ARG A 27 13.02 -1.73 -1.59
C ARG A 27 12.93 -2.96 -2.50
N THR A 28 13.60 -4.05 -2.14
CA THR A 28 13.49 -5.33 -2.85
C THR A 28 12.04 -5.79 -2.92
N ILE A 29 11.31 -5.76 -1.80
CA ILE A 29 9.90 -6.14 -1.76
C ILE A 29 9.04 -5.26 -2.69
N ILE A 30 9.23 -3.93 -2.67
CA ILE A 30 8.52 -3.01 -3.57
C ILE A 30 8.80 -3.35 -5.04
N GLU A 31 10.07 -3.61 -5.38
CA GLU A 31 10.51 -3.91 -6.76
C GLU A 31 9.97 -5.25 -7.29
N HIS A 32 9.62 -6.19 -6.40
CA HIS A 32 9.07 -7.51 -6.76
C HIS A 32 7.54 -7.59 -6.72
N LEU A 33 6.85 -6.65 -6.05
CA LEU A 33 5.39 -6.62 -5.91
C LEU A 33 4.69 -6.04 -7.15
N ASP A 34 4.86 -6.69 -8.31
CA ASP A 34 4.17 -6.31 -9.56
C ASP A 34 2.66 -6.64 -9.53
N GLU A 35 2.26 -7.68 -8.79
CA GLU A 35 0.88 -8.08 -8.53
C GLU A 35 0.66 -8.32 -7.03
N PRO A 36 -0.59 -8.38 -6.51
CA PRO A 36 -0.81 -8.60 -5.09
C PRO A 36 -0.34 -9.99 -4.59
N MET A 37 0.61 -10.01 -3.66
CA MET A 37 1.23 -11.24 -3.14
C MET A 37 0.98 -11.42 -1.63
N THR A 38 0.92 -12.67 -1.18
CA THR A 38 0.91 -13.03 0.24
C THR A 38 2.32 -12.94 0.84
N ALA A 39 2.41 -12.85 2.17
CA ALA A 39 3.72 -12.80 2.85
C ALA A 39 4.62 -14.01 2.53
N ASN A 40 4.04 -15.20 2.31
CA ASN A 40 4.79 -16.39 1.89
C ASN A 40 5.37 -16.21 0.49
N GLU A 41 4.56 -15.75 -0.47
CA GLU A 41 5.02 -15.55 -1.85
C GLU A 41 6.09 -14.45 -1.91
N VAL A 42 5.94 -13.36 -1.13
CA VAL A 42 6.98 -12.32 -1.01
C VAL A 42 8.29 -12.89 -0.45
N SER A 43 8.20 -13.73 0.59
CA SER A 43 9.37 -14.38 1.20
C SER A 43 10.12 -15.25 0.19
N GLU A 44 9.38 -16.01 -0.62
CA GLU A 44 9.93 -16.91 -1.63
C GLU A 44 10.56 -16.12 -2.80
N GLU A 45 9.84 -15.16 -3.39
CA GLU A 45 10.33 -14.41 -4.56
C GLU A 45 11.51 -13.48 -4.24
N CYS A 46 11.52 -12.88 -3.04
CA CYS A 46 12.59 -11.96 -2.64
C CYS A 46 13.78 -12.67 -1.96
N ASP A 47 13.69 -13.99 -1.71
CA ASP A 47 14.66 -14.76 -0.90
C ASP A 47 14.91 -14.12 0.49
N ILE A 48 13.83 -13.65 1.13
CA ILE A 48 13.86 -13.02 2.46
C ILE A 48 13.25 -13.98 3.48
N PRO A 49 13.87 -14.24 4.64
CA PRO A 49 13.27 -15.09 5.67
C PRO A 49 11.91 -14.58 6.16
N MET A 50 10.94 -15.47 6.35
CA MET A 50 9.56 -15.14 6.76
C MET A 50 9.45 -14.15 7.94
N SER A 51 10.29 -14.29 8.98
CA SER A 51 10.26 -13.36 10.13
C SER A 51 10.70 -11.95 9.77
N THR A 52 11.63 -11.81 8.83
CA THR A 52 12.03 -10.53 8.26
C THR A 52 10.92 -10.01 7.35
N THR A 53 10.39 -10.84 6.45
CA THR A 53 9.30 -10.47 5.53
C THR A 53 8.12 -9.83 6.26
N TYR A 54 7.60 -10.47 7.32
CA TYR A 54 6.50 -9.88 8.10
C TYR A 54 6.85 -8.50 8.66
N ARG A 55 8.06 -8.32 9.20
CA ARG A 55 8.50 -7.02 9.72
C ARG A 55 8.61 -5.95 8.64
N LYS A 56 9.03 -6.31 7.42
CA LYS A 56 9.13 -5.36 6.31
C LYS A 56 7.76 -4.99 5.74
N LEU A 57 6.86 -5.97 5.61
CA LEU A 57 5.49 -5.72 5.16
C LEU A 57 4.74 -4.81 6.15
N ASP A 58 4.94 -5.01 7.44
CA ASP A 58 4.41 -4.14 8.50
C ASP A 58 4.94 -2.72 8.35
N LEU A 59 6.26 -2.54 8.28
CA LEU A 59 6.89 -1.22 8.09
C LEU A 59 6.39 -0.48 6.84
N LEU A 60 6.27 -1.20 5.72
CA LEU A 60 5.78 -0.66 4.46
C LEU A 60 4.29 -0.31 4.50
N THR A 61 3.49 -1.07 5.24
CA THR A 61 2.05 -0.81 5.43
C THR A 61 1.83 0.37 6.37
N GLU A 62 2.58 0.46 7.47
CA GLU A 62 2.57 1.60 8.39
C GLU A 62 3.00 2.89 7.67
N ALA A 63 3.98 2.81 6.77
CA ALA A 63 4.40 3.91 5.89
C ALA A 63 3.38 4.23 4.78
N SER A 64 2.28 3.49 4.69
CA SER A 64 1.25 3.61 3.66
C SER A 64 1.78 3.45 2.22
N LEU A 65 2.89 2.73 2.04
CA LEU A 65 3.48 2.38 0.74
C LEU A 65 2.88 1.09 0.17
N LEU A 66 2.42 0.20 1.05
CA LEU A 66 1.64 -0.97 0.69
C LEU A 66 0.19 -0.85 1.20
N ALA A 67 -0.74 -1.45 0.45
CA ALA A 67 -2.10 -1.69 0.89
C ALA A 67 -2.32 -3.18 1.14
N GLU A 68 -3.02 -3.49 2.24
CA GLU A 68 -3.46 -4.85 2.56
C GLU A 68 -4.83 -5.15 1.93
N GLY A 69 -4.96 -6.33 1.34
CA GLY A 69 -6.22 -6.88 0.83
C GLY A 69 -6.44 -8.29 1.31
N THR A 70 -7.66 -8.60 1.76
CA THR A 70 -8.02 -9.95 2.21
C THR A 70 -8.65 -10.75 1.08
N GLU A 71 -8.02 -11.86 0.69
CA GLU A 71 -8.67 -12.82 -0.21
C GLU A 71 -9.53 -13.79 0.61
N ILE A 72 -10.84 -13.82 0.34
CA ILE A 72 -11.76 -14.80 0.95
C ILE A 72 -11.74 -16.06 0.08
N ARG A 73 -10.98 -17.06 0.50
CA ARG A 73 -11.00 -18.38 -0.13
C ARG A 73 -12.12 -19.25 0.46
N THR A 74 -12.72 -20.08 -0.39
CA THR A 74 -13.87 -20.93 -0.04
C THR A 74 -13.50 -22.11 0.89
N ASP A 75 -12.21 -22.35 1.09
CA ASP A 75 -11.63 -23.39 1.96
C ASP A 75 -11.32 -22.91 3.39
N GLY A 76 -11.72 -21.68 3.73
CA GLY A 76 -11.58 -21.10 5.06
C GLY A 76 -10.18 -20.57 5.39
N HIS A 77 -9.23 -20.61 4.44
CA HIS A 77 -7.90 -20.04 4.64
C HIS A 77 -7.87 -18.62 4.08
N HIS A 78 -7.99 -17.63 4.97
CA HIS A 78 -7.79 -16.23 4.61
C HIS A 78 -6.29 -15.93 4.57
N ALA A 79 -5.81 -15.45 3.43
CA ALA A 79 -4.46 -14.94 3.30
C ALA A 79 -4.53 -13.44 3.00
N THR A 80 -3.78 -12.66 3.79
CA THR A 80 -3.54 -11.24 3.49
C THR A 80 -2.61 -11.16 2.28
N ARG A 81 -3.03 -10.37 1.29
CA ARG A 81 -2.22 -9.97 0.14
C ARG A 81 -1.82 -8.52 0.29
N TYR A 82 -0.62 -8.23 -0.17
CA TYR A 82 -0.01 -6.91 -0.15
C TYR A 82 0.17 -6.44 -1.59
N ARG A 83 -0.11 -5.17 -1.85
CA ARG A 83 0.14 -4.53 -3.15
C ARG A 83 0.77 -3.17 -2.94
N VAL A 84 1.61 -2.74 -3.88
CA VAL A 84 2.10 -1.36 -3.93
C VAL A 84 0.91 -0.40 -4.09
N ASP A 85 0.86 0.66 -3.28
CA ASP A 85 -0.23 1.64 -3.27
C ASP A 85 0.26 3.07 -3.51
N PHE A 86 1.40 3.22 -4.20
CA PHE A 86 1.93 4.51 -4.63
C PHE A 86 2.55 4.44 -6.03
N GLU A 87 2.61 5.59 -6.69
CA GLU A 87 3.32 5.81 -7.96
C GLU A 87 4.54 6.71 -7.75
N ALA A 88 4.44 7.69 -6.84
CA ALA A 88 5.54 8.57 -6.50
C ALA A 88 5.53 8.97 -5.02
N VAL A 89 6.72 9.16 -4.47
CA VAL A 89 6.95 9.78 -3.16
C VAL A 89 7.72 11.06 -3.37
N GLU A 90 7.13 12.19 -2.99
CA GLU A 90 7.73 13.52 -3.13
C GLU A 90 8.10 14.09 -1.77
N ILE A 91 9.35 14.55 -1.65
CA ILE A 91 9.86 15.22 -0.44
C ILE A 91 9.99 16.71 -0.73
N GLY A 92 9.20 17.50 -0.01
CA GLY A 92 9.22 18.95 -0.04
C GLY A 92 10.10 19.54 1.07
N LEU A 93 10.60 20.76 0.83
CA LEU A 93 11.15 21.62 1.87
C LEU A 93 10.38 22.94 1.85
N THR A 94 9.64 23.21 2.92
CA THR A 94 8.85 24.44 3.04
C THR A 94 9.73 25.68 3.22
N ALA A 95 9.14 26.87 3.05
CA ALA A 95 9.82 28.14 3.34
C ALA A 95 10.29 28.26 4.80
N GLU A 96 9.64 27.54 5.72
CA GLU A 96 9.95 27.49 7.15
C GLU A 96 11.04 26.45 7.48
N ARG A 97 11.65 25.83 6.46
CA ARG A 97 12.66 24.76 6.56
C ARG A 97 12.15 23.50 7.25
N VAL A 98 10.87 23.19 7.05
CA VAL A 98 10.25 21.93 7.49
C VAL A 98 10.21 20.99 6.28
N LEU A 99 10.60 19.73 6.47
CA LEU A 99 10.40 18.70 5.45
C LEU A 99 8.96 18.21 5.48
N ASP A 100 8.37 18.09 4.31
CA ASP A 100 7.03 17.51 4.12
C ASP A 100 7.07 16.39 3.09
N ILE A 101 6.10 15.49 3.16
CA ILE A 101 5.99 14.35 2.26
C ILE A 101 4.61 14.31 1.61
N SER A 102 4.59 13.95 0.33
CA SER A 102 3.39 13.64 -0.43
C SER A 102 3.56 12.30 -1.11
N ILE A 103 2.50 11.50 -1.13
CA ILE A 103 2.46 10.22 -1.84
C ILE A 103 1.38 10.33 -2.91
N ASP A 104 1.80 10.21 -4.17
CA ASP A 104 0.88 10.08 -5.29
C ASP A 104 0.46 8.62 -5.40
N ARG A 105 -0.85 8.38 -5.41
CA ARG A 105 -1.44 7.05 -5.44
C ARG A 105 -2.04 6.75 -6.82
N PRO A 106 -2.00 5.48 -7.27
CA PRO A 106 -2.70 5.09 -8.49
C PRO A 106 -4.19 5.40 -8.35
N SER A 107 -4.79 6.00 -9.38
CA SER A 107 -6.21 6.36 -9.33
C SER A 107 -7.07 5.10 -9.14
N ARG A 108 -7.77 4.97 -8.00
CA ARG A 108 -8.69 3.84 -7.69
C ARG A 108 -9.94 3.78 -8.60
N ALA A 109 -9.94 4.48 -9.74
CA ALA A 109 -11.12 4.90 -10.48
C ALA A 109 -11.92 3.77 -11.16
N THR A 110 -11.47 2.51 -11.14
CA THR A 110 -12.18 1.43 -11.85
C THR A 110 -12.75 0.37 -10.91
N ASP A 111 -12.10 0.01 -9.80
CA ASP A 111 -12.55 -1.12 -8.98
C ASP A 111 -13.59 -0.76 -7.91
N GLU A 112 -13.46 0.40 -7.24
CA GLU A 112 -14.45 0.83 -6.24
C GLU A 112 -15.80 1.23 -6.89
N ARG A 113 -15.77 1.75 -8.13
CA ARG A 113 -16.99 2.08 -8.88
C ARG A 113 -17.78 0.85 -9.28
N LEU A 114 -17.12 -0.25 -9.63
CA LEU A 114 -17.80 -1.52 -9.91
C LEU A 114 -18.50 -2.05 -8.66
N ALA A 115 -17.83 -2.08 -7.50
CA ALA A 115 -18.44 -2.55 -6.25
C ALA A 115 -19.69 -1.74 -5.84
N SER A 116 -19.68 -0.41 -6.04
CA SER A 116 -20.84 0.44 -5.78
C SER A 116 -21.99 0.19 -6.79
N LEU A 117 -21.67 0.01 -8.08
CA LEU A 117 -22.67 -0.25 -9.12
C LEU A 117 -23.37 -1.62 -8.98
N TRP A 118 -22.68 -2.66 -8.50
CA TRP A 118 -23.29 -3.98 -8.25
C TRP A 118 -24.18 -4.03 -7.00
N GLY A 119 -24.04 -3.06 -6.08
CA GLY A 119 -24.90 -2.92 -4.90
C GLY A 119 -26.28 -2.35 -5.21
N GLU A 120 -26.40 -1.53 -6.25
CA GLU A 120 -27.66 -0.85 -6.61
C GLU A 120 -28.60 -1.73 -7.44
N VAL A 121 -28.07 -2.68 -8.22
CA VAL A 121 -28.91 -3.56 -9.07
C VAL A 121 -29.71 -4.60 -8.27
N ARG A 122 -29.39 -4.83 -6.98
CA ARG A 122 -30.07 -5.86 -6.16
C ARG A 122 -31.21 -5.34 -5.28
N LYS A 123 -31.63 -4.07 -5.43
CA LYS A 123 -32.77 -3.48 -4.71
C LYS A 123 -34.03 -3.25 -5.53
N GLU A 124 -34.08 -3.73 -6.77
CA GLU A 124 -35.32 -3.80 -7.56
C GLU A 124 -35.64 -5.25 -7.95
N THR A 125 -36.17 -6.01 -6.99
CA THR A 125 -37.22 -7.04 -7.19
C THR A 125 -37.90 -7.27 -5.85
#